data_AF-A0A1W6ZW53-F1
#
_entry.id   AF-A0A1W6ZW53-F1
#
_cell.length_a   1.000
_cell.length_b   1.000
_cell.length_c   1.000
_cell.angle_alpha   90.00
_cell.angle_beta   90.00
_cell.angle_gamma   90.00
#
_symmetry.space_group_name_H-M   'P 1'
#
loop_
_entity.id
_entity.type
_entity.pdbx_description
1 polymer ?
#
loop_
_entity_poly.entity_id
_entity_poly.type
_entity_poly.pdbx_seq_one_letter_code
_entity_poly.pdbx_strand_id
1 'polypeptide(L)'
;MSRSKRSTPRTKRRLTLHTAARRLSDLYCLWRFCGTRACRRRKACKGDPRTCMPALSLVPPEALAFLEGFDEGQAEGLTFDEMMARNEDEWAALEAWHKRVMSKATESDIGPDAP
;
A
#
# COMPACT_ATOMS: atom_id res chain seq x y z
N MET A 1 -39.57 11.29 -21.54
CA MET A 1 -38.34 11.40 -22.37
C MET A 1 -37.12 11.34 -21.46
N SER A 2 -36.55 10.15 -21.26
CA SER A 2 -35.43 9.92 -20.33
C SER A 2 -34.10 10.27 -21.00
N ARG A 3 -33.35 11.22 -20.42
CA ARG A 3 -32.00 11.59 -20.89
C ARG A 3 -31.02 10.49 -20.49
N SER A 4 -30.63 9.67 -21.47
CA SER A 4 -29.53 8.71 -21.36
C SER A 4 -28.23 9.46 -21.07
N LYS A 5 -27.68 9.31 -19.86
CA LYS A 5 -26.37 9.84 -19.46
C LYS A 5 -25.30 9.00 -20.16
N ARG A 6 -24.73 9.52 -21.25
CA ARG A 6 -23.54 8.95 -21.89
C ARG A 6 -22.37 9.01 -20.91
N SER A 7 -22.01 7.86 -20.35
CA SER A 7 -20.76 7.65 -19.62
C SER A 7 -19.60 7.81 -20.59
N THR A 8 -18.76 8.83 -20.37
CA THR A 8 -17.52 9.02 -21.13
C THR A 8 -16.54 7.88 -20.81
N PRO A 9 -15.81 7.34 -21.81
CA PRO A 9 -14.81 6.33 -21.57
C PRO A 9 -13.67 6.93 -20.74
N ARG A 10 -13.51 6.45 -19.50
CA ARG A 10 -12.36 6.78 -18.63
C ARG A 10 -11.09 6.24 -19.29
N THR A 11 -10.32 7.12 -19.94
CA THR A 11 -9.00 6.77 -20.46
C THR A 11 -8.14 6.25 -19.31
N LYS A 12 -7.88 4.93 -19.27
CA LYS A 12 -7.03 4.29 -18.28
C LYS A 12 -5.61 4.87 -18.41
N ARG A 13 -5.26 5.86 -17.59
CA ARG A 13 -3.88 6.36 -17.50
C ARG A 13 -3.01 5.18 -17.05
N ARG A 14 -2.13 4.69 -17.92
CA ARG A 14 -1.12 3.68 -17.56
C ARG A 14 -0.26 4.24 -16.43
N LEU A 15 -0.30 3.59 -15.28
CA LEU A 15 0.61 3.89 -14.17
C LEU A 15 2.02 3.53 -14.61
N THR A 16 2.99 4.43 -14.40
CA THR A 16 4.40 4.07 -14.59
C THR A 16 4.80 3.10 -13.47
N LEU A 17 5.77 2.21 -13.75
CA LEU A 17 6.30 1.29 -12.75
C LEU A 17 6.79 2.03 -11.50
N HIS A 18 7.40 3.21 -11.68
CA HIS A 18 7.86 4.05 -10.58
C HIS A 18 6.70 4.57 -9.72
N THR A 19 5.59 5.03 -10.32
CA THR A 19 4.41 5.45 -9.56
C THR A 19 3.75 4.26 -8.85
N ALA A 20 3.69 3.08 -9.48
CA ALA A 20 3.19 1.87 -8.85
C ALA A 20 4.04 1.48 -7.63
N ALA A 21 5.37 1.44 -7.76
CA ALA A 21 6.27 1.11 -6.65
C ALA A 21 6.15 2.09 -5.47
N ARG A 22 5.89 3.38 -5.73
CA ARG A 22 5.60 4.35 -4.66
C ARG A 22 4.28 4.02 -3.94
N ARG A 23 3.23 3.69 -4.68
CA ARG A 23 1.95 3.29 -4.09
C ARG A 23 2.06 2.01 -3.27
N LEU A 24 2.83 1.03 -3.74
CA LEU A 24 3.14 -0.18 -2.96
C LEU A 24 3.90 0.14 -1.68
N SER A 25 4.90 1.02 -1.77
CA SER A 25 5.64 1.49 -0.60
C SER A 25 4.74 2.18 0.42
N ASP A 26 3.80 3.01 -0.04
CA ASP A 26 2.85 3.68 0.84
C ASP A 26 1.83 2.69 1.43
N LEU A 27 1.28 1.79 0.60
CA LEU A 27 0.31 0.77 1.00
C LEU A 27 0.87 -0.17 2.07
N TYR A 28 2.10 -0.66 1.91
CA TYR A 28 2.72 -1.57 2.86
C TYR A 28 3.57 -0.85 3.93
N CYS A 29 3.50 0.48 4.00
CA CYS A 29 4.31 1.30 4.91
C CYS A 29 5.83 1.06 4.80
N LEU A 30 6.33 0.65 3.63
CA LEU A 30 7.75 0.32 3.42
C LEU A 30 8.67 1.52 3.64
N TRP A 31 8.13 2.74 3.51
CA TRP A 31 8.83 3.99 3.83
C TRP A 31 9.38 4.02 5.27
N ARG A 32 8.87 3.19 6.20
CA ARG A 32 9.43 3.04 7.56
C ARG A 32 10.82 2.42 7.58
N PHE A 33 11.09 1.52 6.64
CA PHE A 33 12.37 0.83 6.50
C PHE A 33 13.32 1.55 5.55
N CYS A 34 12.86 2.63 4.90
CA CYS A 34 13.70 3.45 4.04
C CYS A 34 14.79 4.13 4.88
N GLY A 35 16.05 4.06 4.44
CA GLY A 35 17.18 4.74 5.08
C GLY A 35 17.01 6.27 5.15
N THR A 36 16.22 6.85 4.25
CA THR A 36 15.98 8.30 4.18
C THR A 36 15.04 8.80 5.27
N ARG A 37 15.54 9.63 6.20
CA ARG A 37 14.76 10.26 7.28
C ARG A 37 13.54 11.03 6.77
N ALA A 38 13.63 11.66 5.59
CA ALA A 38 12.53 12.40 5.00
C ALA A 38 11.31 11.52 4.65
N CYS A 39 11.52 10.29 4.15
CA CYS A 39 10.43 9.35 3.85
C CYS A 39 9.73 8.90 5.14
N ARG A 40 10.51 8.56 6.19
CA ARG A 40 9.99 8.19 7.50
C ARG A 40 9.14 9.29 8.13
N ARG A 41 9.65 10.52 8.14
CA ARG A 41 8.94 11.69 8.70
C ARG A 41 7.64 12.00 7.95
N ARG A 42 7.65 11.90 6.62
CA ARG A 42 6.48 12.20 5.79
C ARG A 42 5.46 11.07 5.71
N LYS A 43 5.79 9.89 6.26
CA LYS A 43 4.96 8.68 6.19
C LYS A 43 4.58 8.32 4.75
N ALA A 44 5.50 8.57 3.82
CA ALA A 44 5.28 8.37 2.39
C ALA A 44 6.60 8.27 1.63
N CYS A 45 6.63 7.50 0.55
CA CYS A 45 7.77 7.38 -0.34
C CYS A 45 7.96 8.66 -1.19
N LYS A 46 8.98 9.46 -0.89
CA LYS A 46 9.38 10.63 -1.68
C LYS A 46 10.69 10.45 -2.47
N GLY A 47 11.47 9.42 -2.15
CA GLY A 47 12.74 9.09 -2.82
C GLY A 47 12.58 8.14 -4.00
N ASP A 48 13.65 7.39 -4.30
CA ASP A 48 13.60 6.27 -5.23
C ASP A 48 12.94 5.06 -4.53
N PRO A 49 11.76 4.60 -4.97
CA PRO A 49 11.09 3.45 -4.36
C PRO A 49 11.94 2.18 -4.40
N ARG A 50 12.91 2.04 -5.33
CA ARG A 50 13.83 0.88 -5.35
C ARG A 50 14.60 0.71 -4.03
N THR A 51 14.77 1.78 -3.27
CA THR A 51 15.43 1.73 -1.95
C THR A 51 14.58 1.09 -0.86
N CYS A 52 13.25 1.15 -0.96
CA CYS A 52 12.35 0.56 0.04
C CYS A 52 11.71 -0.75 -0.42
N MET A 53 11.68 -1.04 -1.73
CA MET A 53 11.10 -2.28 -2.26
C MET A 53 11.69 -3.57 -1.67
N PRO A 54 13.00 -3.68 -1.35
CA PRO A 54 13.54 -4.87 -0.69
C PRO A 54 12.83 -5.21 0.64
N ALA A 55 12.26 -4.22 1.34
CA ALA A 55 11.51 -4.42 2.57
C ALA A 55 10.15 -5.12 2.36
N LEU A 56 9.69 -5.33 1.12
CA LEU A 56 8.53 -6.19 0.85
C LEU A 56 8.72 -7.61 1.37
N SER A 57 9.97 -8.10 1.43
CA SER A 57 10.29 -9.40 2.03
C SER A 57 9.93 -9.52 3.52
N LEU A 58 9.69 -8.39 4.19
CA LEU A 58 9.25 -8.35 5.58
C LEU A 58 7.72 -8.38 5.73
N VAL A 59 6.98 -8.13 4.64
CA VAL A 59 5.52 -8.12 4.64
C VAL A 59 5.03 -9.58 4.66
N PRO A 60 4.09 -9.93 5.57
CA PRO A 60 3.51 -11.27 5.60
C PRO A 60 2.89 -11.64 4.24
N PRO A 61 3.04 -12.89 3.77
CA PRO A 61 2.44 -13.34 2.50
C PRO A 61 0.93 -13.07 2.42
N GLU A 62 0.21 -13.22 3.53
CA GLU A 62 -1.24 -13.00 3.62
C GLU A 62 -1.60 -11.52 3.38
N ALA A 63 -0.76 -10.58 3.85
CA ALA A 63 -0.93 -9.16 3.56
C ALA A 63 -0.57 -8.82 2.10
N LEU A 64 0.37 -9.55 1.48
CA LEU A 64 0.70 -9.39 0.06
C LEU A 64 -0.43 -9.90 -0.84
N ALA A 65 -1.07 -11.01 -0.45
CA ALA A 65 -2.19 -11.62 -1.17
C ALA A 65 -3.38 -10.67 -1.34
N PHE A 66 -3.56 -9.68 -0.46
CA PHE A 66 -4.60 -8.65 -0.60
C PHE A 66 -4.57 -7.95 -1.98
N LEU A 67 -3.38 -7.63 -2.51
CA LEU A 67 -3.29 -6.98 -3.82
C LEU A 67 -3.60 -7.91 -4.98
N GLU A 68 -3.21 -9.17 -4.87
CA GLU A 68 -3.52 -10.21 -5.86
C GLU A 68 -5.03 -10.43 -5.93
N GLY A 69 -5.66 -10.64 -4.78
CA GLY A 69 -7.11 -10.81 -4.71
C GLY A 69 -7.90 -9.55 -5.06
N PHE A 70 -7.31 -8.36 -4.99
CA PHE A 70 -7.91 -7.12 -5.52
C PHE A 70 -7.80 -7.04 -7.06
N ASP A 71 -6.68 -7.47 -7.65
CA ASP A 71 -6.49 -7.49 -9.11
C ASP A 71 -7.41 -8.53 -9.77
N GLU A 72 -7.50 -9.72 -9.18
CA GLU A 72 -8.44 -10.78 -9.60
C GLU A 72 -9.89 -10.32 -9.52
N GLY A 73 -10.30 -9.71 -8.40
CA GLY A 73 -11.66 -9.23 -8.24
C GLY A 73 -12.02 -8.13 -9.25
N GLN A 74 -11.04 -7.28 -9.60
CA GLN A 74 -11.20 -6.32 -10.68
C GLN A 74 -11.33 -7.00 -12.05
N ALA A 75 -10.57 -8.06 -12.32
CA ALA A 75 -10.66 -8.83 -13.56
C ALA A 75 -12.02 -9.55 -13.69
N GLU A 76 -12.59 -10.01 -12.58
CA GLU A 76 -13.92 -10.62 -12.50
C GLU A 76 -15.06 -9.59 -12.55
N GLY A 77 -14.76 -8.31 -12.46
CA GLY A 77 -15.77 -7.23 -12.49
C GLY A 77 -16.54 -7.08 -11.18
N LEU A 78 -15.99 -7.58 -10.07
CA LEU A 78 -16.57 -7.41 -8.75
C LEU A 78 -16.63 -5.92 -8.36
N THR A 79 -17.67 -5.58 -7.61
CA THR A 79 -17.76 -4.30 -6.93
C THR A 79 -16.75 -4.21 -5.80
N PHE A 80 -16.54 -3.00 -5.28
CA PHE A 80 -15.63 -2.78 -4.15
C PHE A 80 -16.04 -3.60 -2.93
N ASP A 81 -17.33 -3.61 -2.58
CA ASP A 81 -17.83 -4.31 -1.40
C ASP A 81 -17.69 -5.83 -1.54
N GLU A 82 -17.92 -6.38 -2.73
CA GLU A 82 -17.69 -7.80 -3.03
C GLU A 82 -16.21 -8.18 -2.94
N MET A 83 -15.31 -7.33 -3.44
CA MET A 83 -13.87 -7.55 -3.29
C MET A 83 -13.45 -7.49 -1.81
N MET A 84 -13.98 -6.56 -1.03
CA MET A 84 -13.67 -6.46 0.40
C MET A 84 -14.18 -7.67 1.18
N ALA A 85 -15.40 -8.14 0.89
CA ALA A 85 -15.96 -9.34 1.52
C ALA A 85 -15.18 -10.61 1.16
N ARG A 86 -14.69 -10.71 -0.08
CA ARG A 86 -13.89 -11.86 -0.55
C ARG A 86 -12.50 -11.91 0.07
N ASN A 87 -11.89 -10.75 0.33
CA ASN A 87 -10.51 -10.62 0.81
C ASN A 87 -10.46 -10.20 2.29
N GLU A 88 -11.44 -10.61 3.10
CA GLU A 88 -11.57 -10.17 4.50
C GLU A 88 -10.32 -10.55 5.32
N ASP A 89 -9.83 -11.78 5.13
CA ASP A 89 -8.68 -12.31 5.86
C ASP A 89 -7.37 -11.61 5.46
N GLU A 90 -7.14 -11.41 4.15
CA GLU A 90 -5.97 -10.69 3.63
C GLU A 90 -6.00 -9.22 4.04
N TRP A 91 -7.18 -8.61 4.07
CA TRP A 91 -7.37 -7.26 4.59
C TRP A 91 -7.01 -7.18 6.09
N ALA A 92 -7.51 -8.12 6.90
CA ALA A 92 -7.18 -8.21 8.31
C ALA A 92 -5.67 -8.41 8.54
N ALA A 93 -5.01 -9.22 7.71
CA ALA A 93 -3.56 -9.41 7.73
C ALA A 93 -2.80 -8.10 7.39
N LEU A 94 -3.27 -7.36 6.39
CA LEU A 94 -2.71 -6.06 6.03
C LEU A 94 -2.88 -5.03 7.16
N GLU A 95 -4.04 -4.99 7.81
CA GLU A 95 -4.26 -4.14 8.99
C GLU A 95 -3.34 -4.52 10.16
N ALA A 96 -3.17 -5.81 10.43
CA ALA A 96 -2.28 -6.31 11.48
C ALA A 96 -0.82 -5.91 11.19
N TRP A 97 -0.39 -6.01 9.93
CA TRP A 97 0.90 -5.50 9.48
C TRP A 97 1.04 -3.99 9.72
N HIS A 98 0.04 -3.19 9.34
CA HIS A 98 0.04 -1.73 9.57
C HIS A 98 0.19 -1.43 11.06
N LYS A 99 -0.61 -2.07 11.91
CA LYS A 99 -0.53 -1.89 13.37
C LYS A 99 0.88 -2.22 13.87
N ARG A 100 1.44 -3.37 13.50
CA ARG A 100 2.80 -3.79 13.89
C ARG A 100 3.87 -2.77 13.49
N VAL A 101 3.83 -2.31 12.25
CA VAL A 101 4.83 -1.39 11.68
C VAL A 101 4.65 0.02 12.24
N MET A 102 3.43 0.42 12.61
CA MET A 102 3.15 1.72 13.21
C MET A 102 3.41 1.77 14.71
N SER A 103 3.15 0.69 15.45
CA SER A 103 3.36 0.61 16.91
C SER A 103 4.83 0.50 17.30
N LYS A 104 5.70 -0.13 16.49
CA LYS A 104 7.15 -0.18 16.78
C LYS A 104 7.87 1.17 16.68
N ALA A 105 7.15 2.26 16.40
CA ALA A 105 7.68 3.63 16.47
C ALA A 105 8.09 4.07 17.88
N THR A 106 7.42 3.55 18.91
CA THR A 106 7.57 4.08 20.27
C THR A 106 8.78 3.55 21.02
N GLU A 107 9.43 2.47 20.54
CA GLU A 107 10.60 1.89 21.22
C GLU A 107 11.94 2.24 20.58
N SER A 108 11.98 2.78 19.35
CA SER A 108 13.23 3.19 18.69
C SER A 108 13.43 4.70 18.55
N ASP A 109 12.55 5.52 19.15
CA ASP A 109 12.77 6.96 19.33
C ASP A 109 13.53 7.27 20.64
N ILE A 110 13.99 6.23 21.37
CA ILE A 110 14.95 6.36 22.46
C ILE A 110 16.28 5.73 22.00
N GLY A 111 17.02 6.47 21.18
CA GLY A 111 18.42 6.21 20.85
C GLY A 111 19.23 7.47 21.17
N PRO A 112 20.39 7.35 21.85
CA PRO A 112 20.97 8.39 22.68
C PRO A 112 21.77 9.38 21.84
N ASP A 113 21.19 10.55 21.56
CA ASP A 113 21.97 11.74 21.17
C ASP A 113 21.46 12.93 21.98
N ALA A 114 21.87 12.94 23.24
CA ALA A 114 22.38 14.14 23.87
C ALA A 114 23.90 13.92 24.03
N PRO A 115 24.79 14.90 23.80
CA PRO A 115 24.58 16.32 23.46
C PRO A 115 24.85 16.69 21.99
#